data_AF-B2IE74-F1
#
_entry.id   AF-B2IE74-F1
#
_cell.length_a   1.000
_cell.length_b   1.000
_cell.length_c   1.000
_cell.angle_alpha   90.00
_cell.angle_beta   90.00
_cell.angle_gamma   90.00
#
_symmetry.space_group_name_H-M   'P 1'
#
loop_
_entity.id
_entity.type
_entity.pdbx_description
1 polymer ?
#
loop_
_entity_poly.entity_id
_entity_poly.type
_entity_poly.pdbx_seq_one_letter_code
_entity_poly.pdbx_strand_id
1 'polypeptide(L)'
;MKRTMAILARRQASPFIGQATAGLLLCSALLGLFGGVPAWAEANPPRPDKPLPEKASPAKPATPKPPVPTAPTTKPVAAQTAASAAPKPFVPLDQATAIQKANAYFSSAITMVGDFVQVGSDGRRTEGKLYVQRPGRLRFEYAAPATLEIVADGLSLAVHDRRTATKDVYFISQTPLKFLLKDQVDLAQDVKVVEVQSDPSAVTIIIEDKATFGGTSRINLVFDPVKFTLKQWKVTDPQGYETLVSLFNLDLTKKPDPALFQLTQDHL
;
A
#
# COMPACT_ATOMS: atom_id res chain seq x y z
N MET A 1 -25.54 77.76 -0.58
CA MET A 1 -24.41 78.39 -1.34
C MET A 1 -23.09 77.94 -0.73
N LYS A 2 -22.12 77.59 -1.59
CA LYS A 2 -20.75 77.10 -1.31
C LYS A 2 -20.64 75.61 -0.93
N ARG A 3 -19.71 74.79 -1.44
CA ARG A 3 -18.85 74.76 -2.64
C ARG A 3 -18.11 73.40 -2.57
N THR A 4 -17.96 72.76 -3.71
CA THR A 4 -17.10 71.63 -4.11
C THR A 4 -15.73 71.53 -3.40
N MET A 5 -15.25 70.32 -3.09
CA MET A 5 -14.01 69.74 -3.71
C MET A 5 -13.64 68.35 -3.18
N ALA A 6 -13.40 67.45 -4.14
CA ALA A 6 -12.76 66.14 -3.99
C ALA A 6 -11.24 66.30 -3.89
N ILE A 7 -10.58 65.50 -3.03
CA ILE A 7 -9.12 65.31 -3.04
C ILE A 7 -8.77 63.83 -2.79
N LEU A 8 -8.44 63.14 -3.89
CA LEU A 8 -7.27 62.26 -4.08
C LEU A 8 -6.96 61.17 -3.04
N ALA A 9 -7.49 59.96 -3.25
CA ALA A 9 -6.95 58.73 -2.65
C ALA A 9 -5.66 58.32 -3.38
N ARG A 10 -4.51 58.47 -2.71
CA ARG A 10 -3.20 57.98 -3.16
C ARG A 10 -3.24 56.44 -3.24
N ARG A 11 -3.07 55.88 -4.44
CA ARG A 11 -2.69 54.47 -4.63
C ARG A 11 -1.28 54.29 -4.09
N GLN A 12 -1.14 53.54 -3.00
CA GLN A 12 0.15 53.06 -2.54
C GLN A 12 0.33 51.63 -3.06
N ALA A 13 0.98 51.52 -4.23
CA ALA A 13 1.51 50.26 -4.72
C ALA A 13 2.72 49.89 -3.84
N SER A 14 2.65 48.75 -3.16
CA SER A 14 3.81 48.12 -2.54
C SER A 14 4.23 46.93 -3.40
N PRO A 15 5.52 46.78 -3.74
CA PRO A 15 6.01 45.65 -4.49
C PRO A 15 6.14 44.44 -3.56
N PHE A 16 5.32 43.42 -3.75
CA PHE A 16 5.55 42.10 -3.16
C PHE A 16 6.58 41.36 -4.02
N ILE A 17 7.86 41.51 -3.66
CA ILE A 17 8.95 40.66 -4.13
C ILE A 17 9.22 39.64 -3.04
N GLY A 18 8.99 38.37 -3.38
CA GLY A 18 9.72 37.20 -2.91
C GLY A 18 9.59 36.81 -1.43
N GLN A 19 8.90 35.70 -1.17
CA GLN A 19 9.55 34.48 -0.69
C GLN A 19 8.78 33.27 -1.22
N ALA A 20 9.34 32.63 -2.24
CA ALA A 20 9.09 31.23 -2.53
C ALA A 20 9.92 30.43 -1.52
N THR A 21 9.29 29.59 -0.69
CA THR A 21 9.85 28.40 -0.03
C THR A 21 8.81 27.84 0.94
N ALA A 22 8.01 26.87 0.46
CA ALA A 22 7.35 25.85 1.30
C ALA A 22 6.72 24.81 0.37
N GLY A 23 7.54 24.20 -0.48
CA GLY A 23 7.20 22.98 -1.18
C GLY A 23 8.08 21.89 -0.62
N LEU A 24 7.52 20.96 0.16
CA LEU A 24 8.03 19.59 0.40
C LEU A 24 7.15 18.94 1.48
N LEU A 25 6.98 17.61 1.42
CA LEU A 25 6.45 16.71 2.47
C LEU A 25 4.94 16.39 2.51
N LEU A 26 4.27 16.17 1.38
CA LEU A 26 2.86 15.76 1.41
C LEU A 26 2.54 14.34 0.91
N CYS A 27 3.41 13.70 0.13
CA CYS A 27 3.27 12.25 -0.11
C CYS A 27 3.88 11.41 1.02
N SER A 28 5.00 11.86 1.60
CA SER A 28 5.64 11.15 2.70
C SER A 28 4.87 11.26 4.02
N ALA A 29 4.10 12.33 4.25
CA ALA A 29 3.31 12.48 5.48
C ALA A 29 2.08 11.55 5.54
N LEU A 30 1.64 11.03 4.39
CA LEU A 30 0.47 10.15 4.34
C LEU A 30 0.78 8.68 4.69
N LEU A 31 2.05 8.26 4.79
CA LEU A 31 2.46 6.96 5.36
C LEU A 31 3.87 6.99 6.02
N GLY A 32 4.42 8.16 6.38
CA GLY A 32 5.83 8.33 6.79
C GLY A 32 6.12 9.54 7.71
N LEU A 33 5.29 9.76 8.74
CA LEU A 33 5.59 10.74 9.80
C LEU A 33 6.44 10.14 10.92
N PHE A 34 7.76 10.01 10.73
CA PHE A 34 8.74 10.10 11.83
C PHE A 34 10.10 10.55 11.29
N GLY A 35 10.53 11.77 11.64
CA GLY A 35 11.89 12.22 11.40
C GLY A 35 12.22 13.51 12.14
N GLY A 36 12.73 13.40 13.36
CA GLY A 36 13.36 14.53 14.05
C GLY A 36 13.90 14.19 15.44
N VAL A 37 15.22 13.94 15.56
CA VAL A 37 16.18 14.55 16.51
C VAL A 37 17.64 14.15 16.13
N PRO A 38 18.69 14.89 16.57
CA PRO A 38 19.77 15.35 15.69
C PRO A 38 21.08 14.53 15.76
N ALA A 39 21.91 14.82 14.76
CA ALA A 39 23.23 14.25 14.51
C ALA A 39 24.30 14.67 15.53
N TRP A 40 24.97 13.69 16.15
CA TRP A 40 26.42 13.67 16.44
C TRP A 40 26.91 12.22 16.35
N ALA A 41 27.77 11.93 15.37
CA ALA A 41 28.94 11.02 15.46
C ALA A 41 29.35 10.52 14.06
N GLU A 42 30.43 11.14 13.56
CA GLU A 42 31.61 10.55 12.91
C GLU A 42 31.47 9.42 11.86
N ALA A 43 32.15 9.66 10.74
CA ALA A 43 32.26 8.84 9.55
C ALA A 43 33.02 7.50 9.72
N ASN A 44 32.51 6.42 9.10
CA ASN A 44 33.22 5.65 8.05
C ASN A 44 32.33 4.51 7.48
N PRO A 45 32.39 4.19 6.18
CA PRO A 45 31.63 3.08 5.59
C PRO A 45 32.43 1.77 5.56
N PRO A 46 31.80 0.59 5.60
CA PRO A 46 32.41 -0.62 5.08
C PRO A 46 31.78 -1.14 3.78
N ARG A 47 32.73 -1.46 2.88
CA ARG A 47 32.80 -2.16 1.57
C ARG A 47 31.74 -3.20 1.14
N PRO A 48 31.76 -3.54 -0.18
CA PRO A 48 30.88 -4.54 -0.80
C PRO A 48 31.29 -5.99 -0.50
N ASP A 49 30.28 -6.86 -0.47
CA ASP A 49 30.39 -8.30 -0.24
C ASP A 49 31.16 -9.03 -1.34
N LYS A 50 32.02 -9.97 -0.92
CA LYS A 50 32.68 -10.98 -1.76
C LYS A 50 32.20 -12.37 -1.28
N PRO A 51 32.02 -13.37 -2.17
CA PRO A 51 31.32 -14.60 -1.81
C PRO A 51 32.16 -15.53 -0.93
N LEU A 52 31.48 -16.24 -0.02
CA LEU A 52 32.03 -17.28 0.85
C LEU A 52 32.52 -18.50 0.05
N PRO A 53 33.68 -19.11 0.39
CA PRO A 53 34.15 -20.33 -0.27
C PRO A 53 33.56 -21.60 0.36
N GLU A 54 33.15 -22.51 -0.51
CA GLU A 54 32.83 -23.91 -0.21
C GLU A 54 34.08 -24.66 0.26
N LYS A 55 33.97 -25.37 1.39
CA LYS A 55 34.97 -26.36 1.82
C LYS A 55 34.29 -27.67 2.17
N ALA A 56 34.55 -28.65 1.31
CA ALA A 56 34.38 -30.06 1.56
C ALA A 56 35.26 -30.54 2.73
N SER A 57 34.79 -31.56 3.44
CA SER A 57 35.65 -32.47 4.22
C SER A 57 35.01 -33.85 4.40
N PRO A 58 35.82 -34.91 4.62
CA PRO A 58 35.69 -36.19 3.93
C PRO A 58 35.21 -37.35 4.82
N ALA A 59 34.86 -38.46 4.17
CA ALA A 59 34.49 -39.76 4.75
C ALA A 59 35.70 -40.67 5.05
N LYS A 60 35.60 -41.52 6.10
CA LYS A 60 36.07 -42.95 6.16
C LYS A 60 35.77 -43.61 7.56
N PRO A 61 35.91 -44.94 7.78
CA PRO A 61 35.01 -46.05 7.40
C PRO A 61 34.69 -47.07 8.54
N ALA A 62 33.70 -47.97 8.34
CA ALA A 62 33.70 -49.32 8.95
C ALA A 62 32.76 -50.30 8.19
N THR A 63 33.24 -51.52 7.94
CA THR A 63 32.69 -52.71 7.25
C THR A 63 32.10 -53.74 8.27
N PRO A 64 31.70 -55.00 7.94
CA PRO A 64 30.72 -55.56 6.98
C PRO A 64 29.66 -56.59 7.56
N LYS A 65 28.55 -56.84 6.82
CA LYS A 65 27.50 -57.93 6.68
C LYS A 65 27.55 -59.29 7.48
N PRO A 66 26.57 -60.28 7.41
CA PRO A 66 25.13 -60.43 6.92
C PRO A 66 24.22 -61.32 7.87
N PRO A 67 23.12 -62.07 7.50
CA PRO A 67 21.93 -61.90 6.62
C PRO A 67 20.53 -62.18 7.29
N VAL A 68 19.47 -61.83 6.54
CA VAL A 68 18.01 -62.17 6.50
C VAL A 68 17.47 -63.41 7.28
N PRO A 69 16.20 -63.37 7.75
CA PRO A 69 15.20 -64.33 7.23
C PRO A 69 13.82 -63.74 6.86
N THR A 70 13.38 -64.19 5.67
CA THR A 70 12.07 -64.51 5.07
C THR A 70 10.72 -64.12 5.72
N ALA A 71 9.80 -63.74 4.84
CA ALA A 71 8.39 -63.33 5.00
C ALA A 71 7.45 -64.35 5.68
N PRO A 72 6.20 -63.92 5.96
CA PRO A 72 5.09 -64.57 5.26
C PRO A 72 4.07 -63.60 4.61
N THR A 73 3.45 -64.13 3.57
CA THR A 73 2.42 -63.61 2.67
C THR A 73 1.06 -63.32 3.33
N THR A 74 0.45 -62.17 3.01
CA THR A 74 -1.03 -61.99 3.00
C THR A 74 -1.51 -61.00 1.93
N LYS A 75 -2.23 -61.54 0.93
CA LYS A 75 -3.38 -61.02 0.14
C LYS A 75 -3.27 -59.63 -0.56
N PRO A 76 -3.49 -59.54 -1.89
CA PRO A 76 -3.57 -58.26 -2.59
C PRO A 76 -4.92 -57.58 -2.31
N VAL A 77 -4.89 -56.50 -1.53
CA VAL A 77 -5.98 -55.51 -1.57
C VAL A 77 -5.71 -54.64 -2.79
N ALA A 78 -6.65 -54.62 -3.72
CA ALA A 78 -6.62 -53.76 -4.90
C ALA A 78 -6.47 -52.30 -4.42
N ALA A 79 -5.28 -51.74 -4.62
CA ALA A 79 -5.05 -50.32 -4.48
C ALA A 79 -5.83 -49.63 -5.61
N GLN A 80 -6.99 -49.07 -5.29
CA GLN A 80 -7.58 -48.03 -6.12
C GLN A 80 -6.60 -46.86 -6.11
N THR A 81 -5.81 -46.76 -7.18
CA THR A 81 -5.03 -45.58 -7.50
C THR A 81 -6.03 -44.44 -7.69
N ALA A 82 -6.28 -43.67 -6.64
CA ALA A 82 -6.92 -42.38 -6.77
C ALA A 82 -6.03 -41.55 -7.69
N ALA A 83 -6.48 -41.32 -8.92
CA ALA A 83 -5.78 -40.49 -9.88
C ALA A 83 -5.60 -39.11 -9.24
N SER A 84 -4.37 -38.79 -8.82
CA SER A 84 -3.99 -37.41 -8.53
C SER A 84 -4.25 -36.61 -9.79
N ALA A 85 -5.31 -35.79 -9.78
CA ALA A 85 -5.52 -34.80 -10.80
C ALA A 85 -4.26 -33.95 -10.89
N ALA A 86 -3.59 -33.97 -12.03
CA ALA A 86 -2.42 -33.14 -12.29
C ALA A 86 -2.79 -31.67 -12.00
N PRO A 87 -1.92 -30.88 -11.34
CA PRO A 87 -2.18 -29.47 -11.13
C PRO A 87 -2.38 -28.81 -12.49
N LYS A 88 -3.51 -28.11 -12.66
CA LYS A 88 -3.80 -27.37 -13.88
C LYS A 88 -2.65 -26.38 -14.13
N PRO A 89 -2.07 -26.34 -15.34
CA PRO A 89 -1.04 -25.36 -15.67
C PRO A 89 -1.57 -23.94 -15.41
N PHE A 90 -0.74 -23.11 -14.78
CA PHE A 90 -1.05 -21.68 -14.63
C PHE A 90 -1.09 -21.04 -16.03
N VAL A 91 -2.18 -20.33 -16.32
CA VAL A 91 -2.30 -19.53 -17.54
C VAL A 91 -2.16 -18.06 -17.12
N PRO A 92 -1.08 -17.38 -17.54
CA PRO A 92 -0.91 -15.95 -17.29
C PRO A 92 -2.10 -15.16 -17.85
N LEU A 93 -2.56 -14.18 -17.09
CA LEU A 93 -3.58 -13.25 -17.55
C LEU A 93 -2.94 -12.22 -18.49
N ASP A 94 -3.60 -11.95 -19.61
CA ASP A 94 -3.29 -10.78 -20.42
C ASP A 94 -3.70 -9.48 -19.69
N GLN A 95 -3.15 -8.36 -20.16
CA GLN A 95 -3.38 -7.05 -19.56
C GLN A 95 -4.86 -6.65 -19.52
N ALA A 96 -5.61 -6.87 -20.60
CA ALA A 96 -7.02 -6.45 -20.67
C ALA A 96 -7.88 -7.25 -19.68
N THR A 97 -7.66 -8.57 -19.63
CA THR A 97 -8.35 -9.45 -18.69
C THR A 97 -8.02 -9.12 -17.23
N ALA A 98 -6.75 -8.82 -16.91
CA ALA A 98 -6.36 -8.42 -15.55
C ALA A 98 -7.00 -7.10 -15.12
N ILE A 99 -7.01 -6.10 -16.00
CA ILE A 99 -7.68 -4.81 -15.75
C ILE A 99 -9.19 -5.01 -15.55
N GLN A 100 -9.83 -5.81 -16.39
CA GLN A 100 -11.26 -6.10 -16.26
C GLN A 100 -11.59 -6.77 -14.91
N LYS A 101 -10.79 -7.75 -14.49
CA LYS A 101 -10.97 -8.40 -13.19
C LYS A 101 -10.73 -7.44 -12.02
N ALA A 102 -9.74 -6.54 -12.13
CA ALA A 102 -9.48 -5.53 -11.11
C ALA A 102 -10.63 -4.53 -10.99
N ASN A 103 -11.15 -4.03 -12.11
CA ASN A 103 -12.35 -3.19 -12.14
C ASN A 103 -13.54 -3.92 -11.51
N ALA A 104 -13.78 -5.20 -11.85
CA ALA A 104 -14.86 -5.98 -11.26
C ALA A 104 -14.69 -6.17 -9.74
N TYR A 105 -13.48 -6.48 -9.28
CA TYR A 105 -13.15 -6.60 -7.86
C TYR A 105 -13.45 -5.30 -7.13
N PHE A 106 -12.88 -4.18 -7.60
CA PHE A 106 -13.08 -2.89 -6.95
C PHE A 106 -14.53 -2.46 -6.98
N SER A 107 -15.23 -2.56 -8.11
CA SER A 107 -16.65 -2.20 -8.20
C SER A 107 -17.54 -3.02 -7.26
N SER A 108 -17.23 -4.30 -7.02
CA SER A 108 -17.97 -5.14 -6.06
C SER A 108 -17.66 -4.83 -4.59
N ALA A 109 -16.45 -4.33 -4.29
CA ALA A 109 -15.97 -4.04 -2.95
C ALA A 109 -16.49 -2.68 -2.45
N ILE A 110 -17.81 -2.49 -2.35
CA ILE A 110 -18.42 -1.25 -1.82
C ILE A 110 -17.99 -1.02 -0.37
N THR A 111 -17.93 -2.09 0.41
CA THR A 111 -17.38 -2.13 1.76
C THR A 111 -16.14 -3.02 1.78
N MET A 112 -15.15 -2.67 2.59
CA MET A 112 -13.99 -3.52 2.85
C MET A 112 -13.53 -3.28 4.28
N VAL A 113 -13.46 -4.35 5.07
CA VAL A 113 -12.91 -4.33 6.42
C VAL A 113 -11.82 -5.39 6.50
N GLY A 114 -10.67 -5.06 7.09
CA GLY A 114 -9.61 -6.03 7.29
C GLY A 114 -8.46 -5.49 8.11
N ASP A 115 -7.40 -6.27 8.19
CA ASP A 115 -6.16 -5.88 8.86
C ASP A 115 -5.12 -5.49 7.82
N PHE A 116 -4.19 -4.62 8.20
CA PHE A 116 -3.08 -4.24 7.35
C PHE A 116 -1.76 -4.27 8.09
N VAL A 117 -0.68 -4.50 7.35
CA VAL A 117 0.69 -4.22 7.75
C VAL A 117 1.28 -3.26 6.74
N GLN A 118 1.79 -2.14 7.23
CA GLN A 118 2.46 -1.13 6.45
C GLN A 118 3.96 -1.18 6.74
N VAL A 119 4.76 -1.00 5.70
CA VAL A 119 6.18 -0.70 5.79
C VAL A 119 6.42 0.63 5.10
N GLY A 120 6.85 1.63 5.88
CA GLY A 120 7.18 2.96 5.37
C GLY A 120 8.52 3.00 4.65
N SER A 121 8.84 4.16 4.08
CA SER A 121 10.11 4.39 3.36
C SER A 121 11.34 4.37 4.28
N ASP A 122 11.13 4.59 5.57
CA ASP A 122 12.11 4.45 6.64
C ASP A 122 12.28 2.99 7.12
N GLY A 123 11.55 2.05 6.53
CA GLY A 123 11.52 0.64 6.90
C GLY A 123 10.73 0.33 8.16
N ARG A 124 10.09 1.33 8.80
CA ARG A 124 9.28 1.09 10.00
C ARG A 124 8.03 0.31 9.62
N ARG A 125 7.79 -0.74 10.40
CA ARG A 125 6.59 -1.55 10.29
C ARG A 125 5.51 -1.03 11.25
N THR A 126 4.33 -0.79 10.73
CA THR A 126 3.12 -0.50 11.51
C THR A 126 2.00 -1.44 11.06
N GLU A 127 1.01 -1.64 11.91
CA GLU A 127 -0.13 -2.51 11.59
C GLU A 127 -1.41 -1.92 12.18
N GLY A 128 -2.55 -2.42 11.74
CA GLY A 128 -3.82 -1.87 12.17
C GLY A 128 -5.00 -2.43 11.40
N LYS A 129 -6.11 -1.69 11.45
CA LYS A 129 -7.35 -2.02 10.76
C LYS A 129 -7.65 -1.04 9.64
N LEU A 130 -8.07 -1.59 8.51
CA LEU A 130 -8.58 -0.86 7.36
C LEU A 130 -10.09 -0.97 7.34
N TYR A 131 -10.75 0.18 7.22
CA TYR A 131 -12.18 0.27 6.94
C TYR A 131 -12.37 1.10 5.68
N VAL A 132 -13.20 0.62 4.77
CA VAL A 132 -13.56 1.33 3.54
C VAL A 132 -15.06 1.22 3.35
N GLN A 133 -15.67 2.35 3.01
CA GLN A 133 -17.07 2.40 2.59
C GLN A 133 -17.21 3.40 1.45
N ARG A 134 -17.15 2.90 0.22
CA ARG A 134 -17.24 3.74 -0.96
C ARG A 134 -18.64 4.38 -1.08
N PRO A 135 -18.74 5.55 -1.75
CA PRO A 135 -17.64 6.37 -2.22
C PRO A 135 -16.95 7.17 -1.08
N GLY A 136 -15.66 7.40 -1.25
CA GLY A 136 -14.87 8.43 -0.57
C GLY A 136 -14.53 8.20 0.91
N ARG A 137 -15.14 7.21 1.58
CA ARG A 137 -14.85 6.95 3.01
C ARG A 137 -13.85 5.82 3.21
N LEU A 138 -12.87 6.11 4.05
CA LEU A 138 -11.80 5.20 4.40
C LEU A 138 -11.27 5.53 5.80
N ARG A 139 -10.78 4.55 6.55
CA ARG A 139 -10.04 4.74 7.80
C ARG A 139 -8.89 3.75 7.89
N PHE A 140 -7.67 4.25 8.12
CA PHE A 140 -6.57 3.46 8.67
C PHE A 140 -6.48 3.75 10.17
N GLU A 141 -6.80 2.73 10.95
CA GLU A 141 -6.67 2.76 12.40
C GLU A 141 -5.43 1.97 12.80
N TYR A 142 -4.38 2.68 13.20
CA TYR A 142 -3.11 2.05 13.56
C TYR A 142 -3.17 1.49 14.98
N ALA A 143 -2.59 0.30 15.18
CA ALA A 143 -2.45 -0.31 16.48
C ALA A 143 -1.35 0.39 17.30
N ALA A 144 -1.50 0.38 18.62
CA ALA A 144 -0.46 0.88 19.53
C ALA A 144 0.88 0.15 19.28
N PRO A 145 2.04 0.85 19.38
CA PRO A 145 2.22 2.18 19.94
C PRO A 145 2.05 3.34 18.94
N ALA A 146 1.65 3.06 17.69
CA ALA A 146 1.40 4.14 16.74
C ALA A 146 0.19 4.98 17.18
N THR A 147 0.33 6.30 17.08
CA THR A 147 -0.69 7.29 17.46
C THR A 147 -1.37 7.94 16.26
N LEU A 148 -0.99 7.49 15.06
CA LEU A 148 -1.49 8.02 13.79
C LEU A 148 -2.88 7.44 13.49
N GLU A 149 -3.77 8.27 12.98
CA GLU A 149 -5.05 7.86 12.42
C GLU A 149 -5.26 8.60 11.10
N ILE A 150 -5.70 7.88 10.08
CA ILE A 150 -6.01 8.47 8.77
C ILE A 150 -7.49 8.22 8.48
N VAL A 151 -8.25 9.28 8.22
CA VAL A 151 -9.70 9.20 8.03
C VAL A 151 -10.12 10.01 6.81
N ALA A 152 -10.88 9.39 5.92
CA ALA A 152 -11.49 10.02 4.76
C ALA A 152 -13.01 10.08 4.95
N ASP A 153 -13.63 11.24 4.73
CA ASP A 153 -15.05 11.48 5.00
C ASP A 153 -15.96 11.43 3.76
N GLY A 154 -15.37 11.27 2.57
CA GLY A 154 -16.08 11.38 1.30
C GLY A 154 -15.39 12.32 0.31
N LEU A 155 -14.79 13.39 0.81
CA LEU A 155 -14.15 14.44 0.01
C LEU A 155 -12.72 14.72 0.47
N SER A 156 -12.55 14.77 1.79
CA SER A 156 -11.32 15.14 2.46
C SER A 156 -10.71 13.95 3.17
N LEU A 157 -9.39 14.00 3.32
CA LEU A 157 -8.58 13.04 4.05
C LEU A 157 -7.88 13.79 5.18
N ALA A 158 -8.12 13.41 6.42
CA ALA A 158 -7.39 13.91 7.57
C ALA A 158 -6.36 12.90 8.05
N VAL A 159 -5.17 13.40 8.39
CA VAL A 159 -4.11 12.69 9.08
C VAL A 159 -4.02 13.28 10.48
N HIS A 160 -4.28 12.48 11.50
CA HIS A 160 -4.26 12.90 12.89
C HIS A 160 -3.15 12.15 13.64
N ASP A 161 -2.15 12.87 14.15
CA ASP A 161 -1.21 12.32 15.14
C ASP A 161 -1.68 12.69 16.55
N ARG A 162 -2.22 11.70 17.26
CA ARG A 162 -2.73 11.86 18.63
C ARG A 162 -1.64 12.20 19.65
N ARG A 163 -0.37 11.93 19.34
CA ARG A 163 0.75 12.24 20.24
C ARG A 163 1.04 13.74 20.27
N THR A 164 0.88 14.40 19.13
CA THR A 164 1.14 15.84 18.96
C THR A 164 -0.14 16.66 18.88
N ALA A 165 -1.31 16.02 18.88
CA ALA A 165 -2.62 16.63 18.64
C ALA A 165 -2.66 17.45 17.33
N THR A 166 -1.90 17.03 16.32
CA THR A 166 -1.84 17.68 15.01
C THR A 166 -2.77 16.97 14.04
N LYS A 167 -3.60 17.75 13.35
CA LYS A 167 -4.54 17.28 12.35
C LYS A 167 -4.33 18.04 11.05
N ASP A 168 -3.86 17.34 10.04
CA ASP A 168 -3.68 17.88 8.71
C ASP A 168 -4.77 17.36 7.77
N VAL A 169 -5.36 18.22 6.95
CA VAL A 169 -6.49 17.86 6.07
C VAL A 169 -6.16 18.17 4.61
N TYR A 170 -6.44 17.20 3.74
CA TYR A 170 -6.16 17.24 2.30
C TYR A 170 -7.37 16.82 1.49
N PHE A 171 -7.37 17.08 0.18
CA PHE A 171 -8.38 16.50 -0.71
C PHE A 171 -7.97 15.09 -1.12
N ILE A 172 -8.93 14.15 -1.11
CA ILE A 172 -8.69 12.76 -1.55
C ILE A 172 -8.15 12.73 -2.99
N SER A 173 -8.57 13.66 -3.85
CA SER A 173 -8.14 13.78 -5.24
C SER A 173 -6.63 14.01 -5.43
N GLN A 174 -5.93 14.41 -4.37
CA GLN A 174 -4.48 14.65 -4.37
C GLN A 174 -3.68 13.41 -3.91
N THR A 175 -4.37 12.32 -3.57
CA THR A 175 -3.75 11.08 -3.08
C THR A 175 -3.57 10.05 -4.20
N PRO A 176 -2.48 9.25 -4.17
CA PRO A 176 -2.22 8.23 -5.20
C PRO A 176 -3.27 7.11 -5.28
N LEU A 177 -4.00 6.83 -4.19
CA LEU A 177 -4.99 5.74 -4.10
C LEU A 177 -6.43 6.22 -4.25
N LYS A 178 -6.65 7.44 -4.73
CA LYS A 178 -8.00 8.03 -4.87
C LYS A 178 -8.96 7.20 -5.70
N PHE A 179 -8.47 6.47 -6.70
CA PHE A 179 -9.30 5.63 -7.56
C PHE A 179 -9.97 4.50 -6.77
N LEU A 180 -9.36 4.01 -5.69
CA LEU A 180 -9.96 3.01 -4.80
C LEU A 180 -11.19 3.55 -4.07
N LEU A 181 -11.35 4.87 -3.96
CA LEU A 181 -12.42 5.50 -3.21
C LEU A 181 -13.54 6.02 -4.12
N LYS A 182 -13.43 5.86 -5.44
CA LYS A 182 -14.51 6.23 -6.37
C LYS A 182 -15.69 5.28 -6.24
N ASP A 183 -16.87 5.78 -6.59
CA ASP A 183 -18.08 4.96 -6.69
C ASP A 183 -17.91 3.84 -7.73
N GLN A 184 -17.52 4.25 -8.95
CA GLN A 184 -17.14 3.35 -10.03
C GLN A 184 -15.63 3.49 -10.29
N VAL A 185 -14.93 2.37 -10.27
CA VAL A 185 -13.49 2.30 -10.57
C VAL A 185 -13.32 1.82 -11.99
N ASP A 186 -12.66 2.63 -12.81
CA ASP A 186 -12.20 2.22 -14.13
C ASP A 186 -10.71 2.50 -14.29
N LEU A 187 -9.89 1.50 -14.02
CA LEU A 187 -8.43 1.64 -14.12
C LEU A 187 -7.94 1.97 -15.54
N ALA A 188 -8.74 1.70 -16.58
CA ALA A 188 -8.36 2.02 -17.96
C ALA A 188 -8.55 3.51 -18.29
N GLN A 189 -9.45 4.19 -17.59
CA GLN A 189 -9.78 5.61 -17.82
C GLN A 189 -9.22 6.52 -16.72
N ASP A 190 -9.16 6.03 -15.49
CA ASP A 190 -8.84 6.84 -14.31
C ASP A 190 -7.34 7.04 -14.10
N VAL A 191 -6.52 6.10 -14.60
CA VAL A 191 -5.07 6.07 -14.39
C VAL A 191 -4.37 5.58 -15.65
N LYS A 192 -3.07 5.84 -15.75
CA LYS A 192 -2.25 5.27 -16.82
C LYS A 192 -1.74 3.90 -16.38
N VAL A 193 -2.28 2.83 -16.94
CA VAL A 193 -1.71 1.48 -16.74
C VAL A 193 -0.39 1.39 -17.49
N VAL A 194 0.68 1.05 -16.76
CA VAL A 194 2.03 0.92 -17.28
C VAL A 194 2.31 -0.51 -17.73
N GLU A 195 1.95 -1.47 -16.88
CA GLU A 195 2.30 -2.87 -17.07
C GLU A 195 1.35 -3.78 -16.27
N VAL A 196 1.12 -4.99 -16.77
CA VAL A 196 0.53 -6.09 -16.03
C VAL A 196 1.48 -7.27 -16.06
N GLN A 197 1.79 -7.78 -14.87
CA GLN A 197 2.59 -8.98 -14.67
C GLN A 197 1.68 -10.06 -14.09
N SER A 198 1.75 -11.28 -14.63
CA SER A 198 0.93 -12.39 -14.18
C SER A 198 1.75 -13.66 -14.12
N ASP A 199 1.94 -14.17 -12.91
CA ASP A 199 2.70 -15.38 -12.62
C ASP A 199 1.97 -16.25 -11.57
N PRO A 200 2.42 -17.49 -11.32
CA PRO A 200 1.75 -18.40 -10.39
C PRO A 200 1.66 -17.89 -8.95
N SER A 201 2.46 -16.89 -8.57
CA SER A 201 2.47 -16.30 -7.22
C SER A 201 1.53 -15.11 -7.10
N ALA A 202 1.41 -14.28 -8.14
CA ALA A 202 0.60 -13.07 -8.10
C ALA A 202 0.21 -12.54 -9.50
N VAL A 203 -0.83 -11.70 -9.50
CA VAL A 203 -1.10 -10.77 -10.60
C VAL A 203 -0.81 -9.35 -10.12
N THR A 204 0.13 -8.66 -10.75
CA THR A 204 0.53 -7.29 -10.41
C THR A 204 0.11 -6.34 -11.51
N ILE A 205 -0.64 -5.29 -11.16
CA ILE A 205 -1.01 -4.20 -12.06
C ILE A 205 -0.25 -2.95 -11.64
N ILE A 206 0.57 -2.41 -12.53
CA ILE A 206 1.37 -1.21 -12.29
C ILE A 206 0.69 -0.03 -12.98
N ILE A 207 0.42 1.02 -12.21
CA ILE A 207 -0.26 2.24 -12.67
C ILE A 207 0.53 3.49 -12.30
N GLU A 208 0.35 4.55 -13.07
CA GLU A 208 0.87 5.89 -12.81
C GLU A 208 -0.27 6.88 -12.58
N ASP A 209 -0.14 7.70 -11.53
CA ASP A 209 -1.04 8.81 -11.22
C ASP A 209 -0.26 10.13 -11.23
N LYS A 210 -0.66 11.03 -12.13
CA LYS A 210 -0.03 12.37 -12.30
C LYS A 210 -0.68 13.46 -11.46
N ALA A 211 -1.85 13.20 -10.87
CA ALA A 211 -2.61 14.17 -10.09
C ALA A 211 -2.25 14.11 -8.59
N THR A 212 -1.13 13.47 -8.25
CA THR A 212 -0.63 13.38 -6.88
C THR A 212 0.17 14.61 -6.49
N PHE A 213 0.24 14.90 -5.19
CA PHE A 213 1.05 16.00 -4.71
C PHE A 213 2.52 15.83 -5.10
N GLY A 214 3.09 16.85 -5.76
CA GLY A 214 4.52 16.89 -6.07
C GLY A 214 4.97 16.12 -7.31
N GLY A 215 4.06 15.54 -8.10
CA GLY A 215 4.40 14.94 -9.39
C GLY A 215 3.67 13.64 -9.69
N THR A 216 4.36 12.72 -10.39
CA THR A 216 3.81 11.41 -10.77
C THR A 216 4.17 10.37 -9.73
N SER A 217 3.16 9.71 -9.15
CA SER A 217 3.35 8.54 -8.30
C SER A 217 3.14 7.25 -9.09
N ARG A 218 3.85 6.19 -8.71
CA ARG A 218 3.66 4.83 -9.24
C ARG A 218 3.02 3.95 -8.18
N ILE A 219 2.03 3.16 -8.59
CA ILE A 219 1.32 2.24 -7.69
C ILE A 219 1.38 0.84 -8.28
N ASN A 220 1.78 -0.14 -7.47
CA ASN A 220 1.77 -1.56 -7.82
C ASN A 220 0.67 -2.23 -7.01
N LEU A 221 -0.39 -2.69 -7.66
CA LEU A 221 -1.50 -3.44 -7.04
C LEU A 221 -1.26 -4.93 -7.23
N VAL A 222 -1.18 -5.68 -6.14
CA VAL A 222 -0.88 -7.11 -6.14
C VAL A 222 -2.12 -7.91 -5.74
N PHE A 223 -2.55 -8.81 -6.60
CA PHE A 223 -3.72 -9.65 -6.43
C PHE A 223 -3.34 -11.13 -6.31
N ASP A 224 -4.17 -11.86 -5.57
CA ASP A 224 -4.14 -13.32 -5.53
C ASP A 224 -4.45 -13.90 -6.93
N PRO A 225 -3.63 -14.80 -7.48
CA PRO A 225 -3.81 -15.27 -8.86
C PRO A 225 -5.04 -16.17 -9.04
N VAL A 226 -5.59 -16.73 -7.96
CA VAL A 226 -6.73 -17.65 -8.01
C VAL A 226 -8.03 -16.92 -7.70
N LYS A 227 -8.09 -16.23 -6.56
CA LYS A 227 -9.30 -15.53 -6.09
C LYS A 227 -9.42 -14.10 -6.62
N PHE A 228 -8.34 -13.54 -7.16
CA PHE A 228 -8.25 -12.16 -7.62
C PHE A 228 -8.61 -11.12 -6.54
N THR A 229 -8.33 -11.44 -5.27
CA THR A 229 -8.49 -10.51 -4.15
C THR A 229 -7.23 -9.66 -4.02
N LEU A 230 -7.38 -8.36 -3.78
CA LEU A 230 -6.24 -7.48 -3.49
C LEU A 230 -5.52 -7.95 -2.22
N LYS A 231 -4.21 -8.15 -2.32
CA LYS A 231 -3.36 -8.60 -1.21
C LYS A 231 -2.42 -7.52 -0.73
N GLN A 232 -1.99 -6.65 -1.61
CA GLN A 232 -0.99 -5.66 -1.30
C GLN A 232 -1.03 -4.53 -2.31
N TRP A 233 -0.65 -3.34 -1.87
CA TRP A 233 -0.24 -2.29 -2.78
C TRP A 233 1.11 -1.71 -2.35
N LYS A 234 1.88 -1.25 -3.33
CA LYS A 234 3.07 -0.44 -3.12
C LYS A 234 2.87 0.90 -3.79
N VAL A 235 3.16 1.99 -3.09
CA VAL A 235 3.17 3.35 -3.63
C VAL A 235 4.61 3.84 -3.63
N THR A 236 5.07 4.33 -4.77
CA THR A 236 6.33 5.05 -4.93
C THR A 236 5.97 6.50 -5.28
N ASP A 237 6.34 7.43 -4.40
CA ASP A 237 6.04 8.85 -4.59
C ASP A 237 7.00 9.52 -5.61
N PRO A 238 6.75 10.78 -6.01
CA PRO A 238 7.59 11.49 -6.98
C PRO A 238 9.05 11.68 -6.52
N GLN A 239 9.31 11.61 -5.21
CA GLN A 239 10.63 11.71 -4.60
C GLN A 239 11.33 10.34 -4.52
N GLY A 240 10.64 9.25 -4.87
CA GLY A 240 11.15 7.89 -4.84
C GLY A 240 10.96 7.17 -3.51
N TYR A 241 10.25 7.77 -2.54
CA TYR A 241 9.92 7.09 -1.29
C TYR A 241 8.89 6.01 -1.53
N GLU A 242 9.18 4.81 -1.03
CA GLU A 242 8.30 3.66 -1.17
C GLU A 242 7.51 3.43 0.11
N THR A 243 6.24 3.06 -0.05
CA THR A 243 5.39 2.60 1.03
C THR A 243 4.68 1.34 0.58
N LEU A 244 4.80 0.29 1.37
CA LEU A 244 4.16 -1.00 1.15
C LEU A 244 3.02 -1.18 2.14
N VAL A 245 1.85 -1.62 1.67
CA VAL A 245 0.75 -2.04 2.55
C VAL A 245 0.27 -3.42 2.11
N SER A 246 0.40 -4.38 3.01
CA SER A 246 -0.13 -5.74 2.88
C SER A 246 -1.45 -5.86 3.62
N LEU A 247 -2.43 -6.52 3.02
CA LEU A 247 -3.80 -6.66 3.50
C LEU A 247 -4.11 -8.09 3.89
N PHE A 248 -4.80 -8.25 5.01
CA PHE A 248 -5.17 -9.53 5.59
C PHE A 248 -6.62 -9.52 6.04
N ASN A 249 -7.22 -10.71 6.12
CA ASN A 249 -8.56 -10.93 6.67
C ASN A 249 -9.63 -9.99 6.06
N LEU A 250 -9.55 -9.75 4.74
CA LEU A 250 -10.49 -8.87 4.04
C LEU A 250 -11.89 -9.48 4.02
N ASP A 251 -12.85 -8.72 4.55
CA ASP A 251 -14.28 -8.96 4.47
C ASP A 251 -14.93 -7.83 3.67
N LEU A 252 -15.47 -8.18 2.50
CA LEU A 252 -16.13 -7.23 1.61
C LEU A 252 -17.63 -7.06 1.92
N THR A 253 -18.17 -7.90 2.80
CA THR A 253 -19.60 -7.95 3.14
C THR A 253 -19.92 -7.22 4.43
N LYS A 254 -18.93 -7.10 5.32
CA LYS A 254 -19.07 -6.38 6.59
C LYS A 254 -19.23 -4.88 6.34
N LYS A 255 -20.34 -4.34 6.79
CA LYS A 255 -20.60 -2.89 6.79
C LYS A 255 -19.93 -2.24 8.01
N PRO A 256 -18.94 -1.35 7.83
CA PRO A 256 -18.36 -0.59 8.92
C PRO A 256 -19.37 0.42 9.49
N ASP A 257 -19.18 0.81 10.76
CA ASP A 257 -19.98 1.87 11.39
C ASP A 257 -19.68 3.22 10.69
N PRO A 258 -20.70 3.93 10.16
CA PRO A 258 -20.52 5.24 9.55
C PRO A 258 -19.81 6.27 10.45
N ALA A 259 -19.90 6.14 11.78
CA ALA A 259 -19.23 7.03 12.73
C ALA A 259 -17.69 6.96 12.62
N LEU A 260 -17.13 5.85 12.14
CA LEU A 260 -15.68 5.67 11.96
C LEU A 260 -15.08 6.65 10.94
N PHE A 261 -15.90 7.19 10.03
CA PHE A 261 -15.45 8.05 8.94
C PHE A 261 -15.66 9.54 9.22
N GLN A 262 -16.14 9.90 10.40
CA GLN A 262 -16.35 11.29 10.76
C GLN A 262 -15.04 11.92 11.22
N LEU A 263 -14.74 13.10 10.67
CA LEU A 263 -13.66 13.95 11.12
C LEU A 263 -14.10 14.72 12.36
N THR A 264 -14.26 14.06 13.50
CA THR A 264 -14.64 14.74 14.74
C THR A 264 -13.57 15.76 15.14
N GLN A 265 -14.03 16.88 15.70
CA GLN A 265 -13.21 18.02 16.12
C GLN A 265 -12.74 17.90 17.58
N ASP A 266 -13.28 16.92 18.32
CA ASP A 266 -13.34 16.92 19.79
C ASP A 266 -12.29 16.05 20.50
N HIS A 267 -11.24 15.58 19.81
CA HIS A 267 -10.08 14.98 20.47
C HIS A 267 -8.93 15.99 20.59
N LEU A 268 -9.23 17.17 21.14
CA LEU A 268 -8.26 18.20 21.56
C LEU A 268 -7.77 17.95 22.98
#